data_AF-A0A0N0A1F2-F1
#
_entry.id   AF-A0A0N0A1F2-F1
#
_cell.length_a   1.000
_cell.length_b   1.000
_cell.length_c   1.000
_cell.angle_alpha   90.00
_cell.angle_beta   90.00
_cell.angle_gamma   90.00
#
_symmetry.space_group_name_H-M   'P 1'
#
loop_
_entity.id
_entity.type
_entity.pdbx_description
1 polymer ?
#
loop_
_entity_poly.entity_id
_entity_poly.type
_entity_poly.pdbx_seq_one_letter_code
_entity_poly.pdbx_strand_id
1 'polypeptide(L)'
;MLVILGEYGLTAEEGKTIGYITLGAQYTLGGEFVCGETEDVKNLLVENAPDASFTIYEEPALDGVGQTFSYVPKLDTFYAFCANEGVPLLPQSLVRKALGESATERRRTLGLSWRTAISKLKAGLVLAPGFHSAYLNPGDGRVAVECEERRNDKAFALGKLSYDNHEANERLSEWGFACVNEWIPLDAARKRQVRKKHPYWFQREQILTTVVQRINAT
;
A
#
# COMPACT_ATOMS: atom_id res chain seq x y z
N MET A 1 -7.55 -2.43 -7.85
CA MET A 1 -6.90 -1.38 -7.03
C MET A 1 -5.76 -0.68 -7.77
N LEU A 2 -4.66 -1.37 -8.13
CA LEU A 2 -3.52 -0.73 -8.81
C LEU A 2 -3.85 -0.03 -10.12
N VAL A 3 -4.63 -0.69 -10.99
CA VAL A 3 -5.10 -0.10 -12.25
C VAL A 3 -5.87 1.19 -11.99
N ILE A 4 -6.81 1.16 -11.05
CA ILE A 4 -7.62 2.33 -10.65
C ILE A 4 -6.74 3.47 -10.13
N LEU A 5 -5.78 3.19 -9.23
CA LEU A 5 -4.87 4.23 -8.73
C LEU A 5 -4.05 4.84 -9.87
N GLY A 6 -3.58 4.03 -10.82
CA GLY A 6 -2.83 4.49 -11.98
C GLY A 6 -3.68 5.32 -12.97
N GLU A 7 -4.91 4.89 -13.25
CA GLU A 7 -5.86 5.59 -14.13
C GLU A 7 -6.21 6.99 -13.61
N TYR A 8 -6.36 7.13 -12.29
CA TYR A 8 -6.64 8.40 -11.63
C TYR A 8 -5.37 9.17 -11.23
N GLY A 9 -4.18 8.73 -11.68
CA GLY A 9 -2.91 9.43 -11.44
C GLY A 9 -2.46 9.51 -9.99
N LEU A 10 -3.00 8.66 -9.11
CA LEU A 10 -2.69 8.64 -7.69
C LEU A 10 -1.31 8.01 -7.43
N THR A 11 -0.40 8.78 -6.86
CA THR A 11 0.99 8.37 -6.59
C THR A 11 1.30 8.44 -5.10
N ALA A 12 2.12 7.50 -4.62
CA ALA A 12 2.67 7.59 -3.26
C ALA A 12 3.88 8.53 -3.26
N GLU A 13 4.24 9.05 -2.08
CA GLU A 13 5.50 9.78 -1.87
C GLU A 13 6.74 8.99 -2.34
N GLU A 14 6.67 7.66 -2.29
CA GLU A 14 7.74 6.74 -2.71
C GLU A 14 7.81 6.49 -4.25
N GLY A 15 7.04 7.21 -5.07
CA GLY A 15 7.07 7.14 -6.53
C GLY A 15 5.86 6.45 -7.19
N LYS A 16 5.99 6.11 -8.48
CA LYS A 16 4.90 5.51 -9.27
C LYS A 16 4.54 4.11 -8.76
N THR A 17 3.25 3.84 -8.62
CA THR A 17 2.64 2.55 -8.26
C THR A 17 2.69 1.55 -9.42
N ILE A 18 3.89 1.12 -9.82
CA ILE A 18 4.03 0.10 -10.85
C ILE A 18 4.09 -1.28 -10.18
N GLY A 19 2.97 -2.01 -10.22
CA GLY A 19 2.93 -3.41 -9.80
C GLY A 19 2.94 -3.67 -8.30
N TYR A 20 2.85 -2.64 -7.45
CA TYR A 20 2.73 -2.80 -6.00
C TYR A 20 2.04 -1.62 -5.32
N ILE A 21 1.41 -1.87 -4.17
CA ILE A 21 0.94 -0.84 -3.23
C ILE A 21 1.59 -1.02 -1.86
N THR A 22 1.84 0.10 -1.19
CA THR A 22 2.22 0.17 0.21
C THR A 22 0.96 0.40 1.04
N LEU A 23 0.52 -0.62 1.77
CA LEU A 23 -0.59 -0.50 2.71
C LEU A 23 -0.21 0.48 3.82
N GLY A 24 -1.13 1.40 4.11
CA GLY A 24 -0.93 2.47 5.09
C GLY A 24 -0.21 3.70 4.55
N ALA A 25 0.27 3.68 3.30
CA ALA A 25 0.76 4.88 2.63
C ALA A 25 -0.42 5.74 2.14
N GLN A 26 -0.19 7.05 2.10
CA GLN A 26 -1.08 7.99 1.46
C GLN A 26 -0.73 8.08 -0.03
N TYR A 27 -1.77 8.12 -0.87
CA TYR A 27 -1.66 8.30 -2.31
C TYR A 27 -2.35 9.61 -2.67
N THR A 28 -1.62 10.51 -3.30
CA THR A 28 -2.09 11.86 -3.63
C THR A 28 -2.02 12.10 -5.14
N LEU A 29 -2.90 12.97 -5.63
CA LEU A 29 -2.81 13.55 -6.96
C LEU A 29 -2.11 14.91 -6.84
N GLY A 30 -1.09 15.15 -7.67
CA GLY A 30 -0.36 16.42 -7.68
C GLY A 30 -1.08 17.59 -8.37
N GLY A 31 -2.35 17.42 -8.76
CA GLY A 31 -3.15 18.39 -9.51
C GLY A 31 -4.60 18.44 -9.01
N GLU A 32 -5.46 19.17 -9.71
CA GLU A 32 -6.88 19.29 -9.35
C GLU A 32 -7.62 17.97 -9.58
N PHE A 33 -8.34 17.52 -8.55
CA PHE A 33 -9.35 16.47 -8.65
C PHE A 33 -10.67 17.12 -9.03
N VAL A 34 -11.42 16.56 -9.98
CA VAL A 34 -12.75 17.11 -10.31
C VAL A 34 -13.72 16.72 -9.20
N CYS A 35 -14.49 17.68 -8.69
CA CYS A 35 -15.52 17.43 -7.67
C CYS A 35 -16.38 16.21 -8.03
N GLY A 36 -16.44 15.23 -7.13
CA GLY A 36 -17.22 14.00 -7.31
C GLY A 36 -16.44 12.78 -7.82
N GLU A 37 -15.26 12.95 -8.40
CA GLU A 37 -14.41 11.82 -8.81
C GLU A 37 -14.04 10.94 -7.61
N THR A 38 -13.99 11.51 -6.40
CA THR A 38 -13.72 10.78 -5.15
C THR A 38 -14.76 9.68 -4.92
N GLU A 39 -16.02 9.94 -5.29
CA GLU A 39 -17.09 8.96 -5.19
C GLU A 39 -16.93 7.85 -6.22
N ASP A 40 -16.54 8.19 -7.45
CA ASP A 40 -16.30 7.23 -8.53
C ASP A 40 -15.13 6.29 -8.21
N VAL A 41 -14.00 6.84 -7.75
CA VAL A 41 -12.85 6.03 -7.30
C VAL A 41 -13.26 5.11 -6.16
N LYS A 42 -14.03 5.61 -5.18
CA LYS A 42 -14.57 4.77 -4.09
C LYS A 42 -15.41 3.62 -4.65
N ASN A 43 -16.33 3.88 -5.57
CA ASN A 43 -17.18 2.84 -6.16
C ASN A 43 -16.35 1.79 -6.89
N LEU A 44 -15.42 2.23 -7.74
CA LEU A 44 -14.52 1.34 -8.48
C LEU A 44 -13.66 0.48 -7.54
N LEU A 45 -13.16 1.06 -6.44
CA LEU A 45 -12.39 0.31 -5.44
C LEU A 45 -13.24 -0.72 -4.69
N VAL A 46 -14.48 -0.37 -4.30
CA VAL A 46 -15.39 -1.34 -3.67
C VAL A 46 -15.73 -2.50 -4.62
N GLU A 47 -15.97 -2.20 -5.90
CA GLU A 47 -16.32 -3.20 -6.91
C GLU A 47 -15.14 -4.13 -7.23
N ASN A 48 -13.95 -3.56 -7.44
CA ASN A 48 -12.78 -4.31 -7.93
C ASN A 48 -11.84 -4.80 -6.81
N ALA A 49 -12.05 -4.35 -5.57
CA ALA A 49 -11.29 -4.78 -4.40
C ALA A 49 -12.18 -4.82 -3.14
N PRO A 50 -13.26 -5.62 -3.13
CA PRO A 50 -14.25 -5.64 -2.04
C PRO A 50 -13.68 -6.10 -0.69
N ASP A 51 -12.54 -6.79 -0.70
CA ASP A 51 -11.86 -7.24 0.51
C ASP A 51 -10.85 -6.19 1.04
N ALA A 52 -10.60 -5.12 0.30
CA ALA A 52 -9.72 -4.05 0.72
C ALA A 52 -10.43 -3.11 1.70
N SER A 53 -9.68 -2.58 2.65
CA SER A 53 -10.12 -1.47 3.50
C SER A 53 -9.33 -0.22 3.14
N PHE A 54 -10.01 0.91 3.02
CA PHE A 54 -9.38 2.16 2.61
C PHE A 54 -10.16 3.37 3.11
N THR A 55 -9.45 4.49 3.20
CA THR A 55 -10.04 5.83 3.32
C THR A 55 -9.63 6.61 2.09
N ILE A 56 -10.59 7.26 1.45
CA ILE A 56 -10.36 8.24 0.39
C ILE A 56 -11.03 9.55 0.82
N TYR A 57 -10.42 10.68 0.48
CA TYR A 57 -10.99 11.98 0.76
C TYR A 57 -10.62 12.99 -0.31
N GLU A 58 -11.48 13.99 -0.44
CA GLU A 58 -11.27 15.21 -1.20
C GLU A 58 -11.02 16.35 -0.22
N GLU A 59 -9.97 17.12 -0.43
CA GLU A 59 -9.71 18.29 0.40
C GLU A 59 -10.73 19.40 0.11
N PRO A 60 -11.16 20.17 1.12
CA PRO A 60 -11.97 21.36 0.88
C PRO A 60 -11.25 22.33 -0.07
N ALA A 61 -11.95 22.82 -1.08
CA ALA A 61 -11.44 23.81 -2.03
C ALA A 61 -12.32 25.07 -2.05
N LEU A 62 -11.69 26.25 -2.16
CA LEU A 62 -12.32 27.56 -2.24
C LEU A 62 -13.38 27.80 -1.14
N ASP A 63 -14.65 27.54 -1.48
CA ASP A 63 -15.88 27.77 -0.74
C ASP A 63 -16.67 26.48 -0.45
N GLY A 64 -16.16 25.33 -0.90
CA GLY A 64 -16.74 24.00 -0.69
C GLY A 64 -16.19 23.28 0.55
N VAL A 65 -16.98 22.35 1.09
CA VAL A 65 -16.52 21.37 2.07
C VAL A 65 -16.02 20.11 1.34
N GLY A 66 -14.92 19.54 1.82
CA GLY A 66 -14.42 18.27 1.31
C GLY A 66 -15.33 17.11 1.70
N GLN A 67 -15.06 15.92 1.15
CA GLN A 67 -15.77 14.69 1.47
C GLN A 67 -14.80 13.57 1.81
N THR A 68 -15.18 12.69 2.72
CA THR A 68 -14.41 11.49 3.06
C THR A 68 -15.27 10.25 3.06
N PHE A 69 -14.72 9.18 2.51
CA PHE A 69 -15.29 7.85 2.49
C PHE A 69 -14.32 6.88 3.16
N SER A 70 -14.80 6.11 4.11
CA SER A 70 -14.04 5.01 4.71
C SER A 70 -14.79 3.71 4.49
N TYR A 71 -14.19 2.80 3.74
CA TYR A 71 -14.75 1.48 3.46
C TYR A 71 -14.01 0.42 4.26
N VAL A 72 -14.77 -0.44 4.94
CA VAL A 72 -14.25 -1.64 5.61
C VAL A 72 -15.17 -2.80 5.28
N PRO A 73 -14.64 -3.95 4.82
CA PRO A 73 -15.44 -5.13 4.53
C PRO A 73 -16.31 -5.49 5.74
N LYS A 74 -17.60 -5.78 5.47
CA LYS A 74 -18.64 -6.08 6.47
C LYS A 74 -19.12 -4.91 7.34
N LEU A 75 -18.41 -3.78 7.37
CA LEU A 75 -18.90 -2.54 8.00
C LEU A 75 -19.53 -1.57 7.00
N ASP A 76 -19.34 -1.80 5.71
CA ASP A 76 -19.82 -0.96 4.59
C ASP A 76 -19.06 0.38 4.52
N THR A 77 -19.58 1.35 3.78
CA THR A 77 -19.00 2.70 3.64
C THR A 77 -19.51 3.64 4.73
N PHE A 78 -18.58 4.30 5.42
CA PHE A 78 -18.84 5.50 6.19
C PHE A 78 -18.59 6.73 5.31
N TYR A 79 -19.51 7.69 5.35
CA TYR A 79 -19.43 8.96 4.61
C TYR A 79 -19.61 10.15 5.56
N ALA A 80 -18.82 11.19 5.35
CA ALA A 80 -19.00 12.50 5.97
C ALA A 80 -18.40 13.60 5.10
N PHE A 81 -18.85 14.84 5.30
CA PHE A 81 -18.04 16.00 4.94
C PHE A 81 -16.77 16.00 5.77
N CYS A 82 -15.70 16.60 5.26
CA CYS A 82 -14.43 16.66 5.99
C CYS A 82 -13.77 18.04 5.92
N ALA A 83 -12.88 18.29 6.89
CA ALA A 83 -11.90 19.35 6.84
C ALA A 83 -10.66 18.89 6.04
N ASN A 84 -9.61 19.70 6.07
CA ASN A 84 -8.29 19.33 5.55
C ASN A 84 -7.84 17.99 6.16
N GLU A 85 -7.04 17.22 5.42
CA GLU A 85 -6.56 15.89 5.81
C GLU A 85 -7.67 14.84 5.97
N GLY A 86 -8.84 15.08 5.40
CA GLY A 86 -9.94 14.10 5.39
C GLY A 86 -10.62 13.92 6.74
N VAL A 87 -10.43 14.82 7.71
CA VAL A 87 -11.02 14.72 9.06
C VAL A 87 -12.55 14.93 9.00
N PRO A 88 -13.38 13.92 9.36
CA PRO A 88 -14.84 14.03 9.31
C PRO A 88 -15.40 15.18 10.16
N LEU A 89 -16.24 16.00 9.53
CA LEU A 89 -17.08 17.03 10.12
C LEU A 89 -18.47 16.46 10.38
N LEU A 90 -18.86 16.41 11.65
CA LEU A 90 -20.15 15.87 12.07
C LEU A 90 -21.10 17.00 12.48
N PRO A 91 -22.29 17.12 11.85
CA PRO A 91 -23.28 18.12 12.25
C PRO A 91 -23.71 17.94 13.71
N GLN A 92 -23.93 19.03 14.43
CA GLN A 92 -24.37 18.99 15.83
C GLN A 92 -25.66 18.18 16.00
N SER A 93 -26.58 18.23 15.02
CA SER A 93 -27.81 17.46 15.00
C SER A 93 -27.55 15.94 14.99
N LEU A 94 -26.58 15.48 14.18
CA LEU A 94 -26.17 14.08 14.11
C LEU A 94 -25.54 13.63 15.42
N VAL A 95 -24.67 14.44 16.02
CA VAL A 95 -24.07 14.14 17.33
C VAL A 95 -25.15 14.02 18.41
N ARG A 96 -26.11 14.95 18.45
CA ARG A 96 -27.23 14.90 19.39
C ARG A 96 -28.09 13.65 19.21
N LYS A 97 -28.40 13.28 17.97
CA LYS A 97 -29.14 12.05 17.66
C LYS A 97 -28.38 10.82 18.19
N ALA A 98 -27.08 10.73 17.91
CA ALA A 98 -26.24 9.61 18.32
C ALA A 98 -26.14 9.43 19.85
N LEU A 99 -26.33 10.50 20.63
CA LEU A 99 -26.36 10.41 22.10
C LEU A 99 -27.58 9.63 22.64
N GLY A 100 -28.68 9.60 21.89
CA GLY A 100 -29.88 8.81 22.23
C GLY A 100 -29.81 7.35 21.78
N GLU A 101 -28.83 7.00 20.94
CA GLU A 101 -28.66 5.64 20.40
C GLU A 101 -27.91 4.72 21.37
N SER A 102 -28.03 3.40 21.14
CA SER A 102 -27.23 2.40 21.85
C SER A 102 -25.73 2.63 21.63
N ALA A 103 -24.87 2.13 22.53
CA ALA A 103 -23.42 2.33 22.41
C ALA A 103 -22.85 1.82 21.07
N THR A 104 -23.40 0.72 20.54
CA THR A 104 -23.02 0.15 19.25
C THR A 104 -23.43 1.02 18.08
N GLU A 105 -24.69 1.47 18.06
CA GLU A 105 -25.21 2.36 17.02
C GLU A 105 -24.50 3.71 17.04
N ARG A 106 -24.30 4.30 18.21
CA ARG A 106 -23.54 5.55 18.37
C ARG A 106 -22.14 5.45 17.78
N ARG A 107 -21.41 4.38 18.08
CA ARG A 107 -20.07 4.15 17.50
C ARG A 107 -20.11 4.01 15.99
N ARG A 108 -21.20 3.43 15.45
CA ARG A 108 -21.43 3.34 14.03
C ARG A 108 -21.73 4.72 13.43
N THR A 109 -22.73 5.44 13.95
CA THR A 109 -23.12 6.78 13.50
C THR A 109 -21.95 7.78 13.51
N LEU A 110 -21.04 7.68 14.48
CA LEU A 110 -19.88 8.56 14.61
C LEU A 110 -18.64 8.09 13.83
N GLY A 111 -18.72 7.01 13.04
CA GLY A 111 -17.60 6.48 12.25
C GLY A 111 -16.49 5.80 13.08
N LEU A 112 -16.69 5.62 14.39
CA LEU A 112 -15.67 5.08 15.30
C LEU A 112 -15.32 3.62 14.98
N SER A 113 -16.31 2.83 14.56
CA SER A 113 -16.10 1.42 14.18
C SER A 113 -15.15 1.29 12.98
N TRP A 114 -15.29 2.15 11.95
CA TRP A 114 -14.42 2.17 10.78
C TRP A 114 -13.02 2.63 11.14
N ARG A 115 -12.89 3.77 11.84
CA ARG A 115 -11.58 4.26 12.28
C ARG A 115 -10.84 3.22 13.13
N THR A 116 -11.55 2.52 14.01
CA THR A 116 -10.98 1.44 14.83
C THR A 116 -10.59 0.22 14.00
N ALA A 117 -11.36 -0.12 12.97
CA ALA A 117 -11.02 -1.24 12.08
C ALA A 117 -9.79 -0.89 11.23
N ILE A 118 -9.75 0.30 10.63
CA ILE A 118 -8.65 0.78 9.80
C ILE A 118 -7.36 0.93 10.61
N SER A 119 -7.43 1.46 11.84
CA SER A 119 -6.24 1.61 12.70
C SER A 119 -5.61 0.29 13.16
N LYS A 120 -6.35 -0.82 13.05
CA LYS A 120 -5.84 -2.18 13.34
C LYS A 120 -5.22 -2.85 12.12
N LEU A 121 -5.38 -2.28 10.93
CA LEU A 121 -4.77 -2.82 9.71
C LEU A 121 -3.26 -2.71 9.81
N LYS A 122 -2.57 -3.74 9.32
CA LYS A 122 -1.11 -3.75 9.28
C LYS A 122 -0.66 -2.99 8.04
N ALA A 123 0.30 -2.10 8.23
CA ALA A 123 1.09 -1.58 7.13
C ALA A 123 1.89 -2.72 6.47
N GLY A 124 2.20 -2.58 5.19
CA GLY A 124 2.84 -3.64 4.42
C GLY A 124 3.00 -3.31 2.96
N LEU A 125 3.64 -4.22 2.22
CA LEU A 125 3.75 -4.16 0.76
C LEU A 125 2.86 -5.25 0.19
N VAL A 126 2.02 -4.92 -0.79
CA VAL A 126 1.23 -5.88 -1.55
C VAL A 126 1.62 -5.79 -3.00
N LEU A 127 2.05 -6.92 -3.56
CA LEU A 127 2.50 -7.03 -4.95
C LEU A 127 1.34 -7.44 -5.85
N ALA A 128 1.32 -6.90 -7.07
CA ALA A 128 0.46 -7.40 -8.14
C ALA A 128 0.92 -8.79 -8.60
N PRO A 129 0.01 -9.58 -9.22
CA PRO A 129 0.41 -10.81 -9.90
C PRO A 129 1.54 -10.58 -10.90
N GLY A 130 2.55 -11.46 -10.89
CA GLY A 130 3.74 -11.37 -11.76
C GLY A 130 4.86 -10.44 -11.25
N PHE A 131 4.67 -9.79 -10.09
CA PHE A 131 5.68 -8.99 -9.41
C PHE A 131 6.20 -9.73 -8.17
N HIS A 132 7.46 -9.49 -7.82
CA HIS A 132 8.18 -10.18 -6.75
C HIS A 132 9.02 -9.20 -5.93
N SER A 133 9.19 -9.50 -4.64
CA SER A 133 10.15 -8.77 -3.80
C SER A 133 11.56 -9.27 -4.10
N ALA A 134 12.49 -8.38 -4.36
CA ALA A 134 13.91 -8.69 -4.37
C ALA A 134 14.60 -7.97 -3.20
N TYR A 135 15.62 -8.62 -2.66
CA TYR A 135 16.35 -8.20 -1.48
C TYR A 135 17.85 -8.23 -1.76
N LEU A 136 18.54 -7.18 -1.36
CA LEU A 136 19.99 -7.05 -1.45
C LEU A 136 20.53 -6.81 -0.05
N ASN A 137 21.55 -7.57 0.36
CA ASN A 137 22.32 -7.27 1.54
C ASN A 137 23.70 -6.76 1.11
N PRO A 138 23.90 -5.43 1.10
CA PRO A 138 25.19 -4.85 0.73
C PRO A 138 26.32 -5.44 1.56
N GLY A 139 26.05 -5.73 2.84
CA GLY A 139 27.05 -6.23 3.76
C GLY A 139 27.71 -7.55 3.33
N ASP A 140 27.05 -8.42 2.58
CA ASP A 140 27.66 -9.64 2.05
C ASP A 140 27.47 -9.84 0.54
N GLY A 141 26.92 -8.83 -0.14
CA GLY A 141 26.70 -8.81 -1.58
C GLY A 141 25.59 -9.75 -2.06
N ARG A 142 24.76 -10.29 -1.17
CA ARG A 142 23.76 -11.29 -1.57
C ARG A 142 22.51 -10.63 -2.11
N VAL A 143 22.06 -11.11 -3.26
CA VAL A 143 20.73 -10.81 -3.84
C VAL A 143 19.85 -12.05 -3.75
N ALA A 144 18.59 -11.86 -3.37
CA ALA A 144 17.56 -12.89 -3.32
C ALA A 144 16.24 -12.37 -3.86
N VAL A 145 15.50 -13.20 -4.59
CA VAL A 145 14.13 -12.90 -5.06
C VAL A 145 13.14 -13.83 -4.38
N GLU A 146 12.06 -13.26 -3.88
CA GLU A 146 10.95 -13.97 -3.27
C GLU A 146 9.86 -14.27 -4.30
N CYS A 147 9.81 -15.53 -4.76
CA CYS A 147 8.78 -16.03 -5.66
C CYS A 147 7.92 -17.09 -4.96
N GLU A 148 6.59 -16.88 -4.90
CA GLU A 148 5.67 -17.85 -4.27
C GLU A 148 5.31 -19.04 -5.17
N GLU A 149 5.52 -18.94 -6.49
CA GLU A 149 4.89 -19.82 -7.49
C GLU A 149 5.45 -21.24 -7.61
N ARG A 150 6.46 -21.64 -6.84
CA ARG A 150 6.89 -23.04 -6.82
C ARG A 150 7.26 -23.48 -5.40
N ARG A 151 6.45 -24.40 -4.86
CA ARG A 151 6.76 -25.18 -3.64
C ARG A 151 8.14 -25.87 -3.67
N ASN A 152 8.79 -25.96 -4.83
CA ASN A 152 10.11 -26.55 -5.03
C ASN A 152 11.19 -25.58 -5.58
N ASP A 153 10.85 -24.34 -5.98
CA ASP A 153 11.88 -23.34 -6.29
C ASP A 153 12.15 -22.57 -5.01
N LYS A 154 13.14 -23.08 -4.26
CA LYS A 154 13.75 -22.33 -3.18
C LYS A 154 14.19 -20.99 -3.74
N ALA A 155 13.99 -19.92 -2.97
CA ALA A 155 14.55 -18.62 -3.29
C ALA A 155 16.02 -18.75 -3.73
N PHE A 156 16.34 -18.16 -4.87
CA PHE A 156 17.68 -18.17 -5.42
C PHE A 156 18.52 -17.19 -4.61
N ALA A 157 19.34 -17.71 -3.69
CA ALA A 157 20.44 -16.96 -3.11
C ALA A 157 21.68 -17.25 -3.96
N LEU A 158 22.18 -16.27 -4.68
CA LEU A 158 23.31 -16.47 -5.60
C LEU A 158 24.36 -15.38 -5.42
N GLY A 159 25.58 -15.83 -5.13
CA GLY A 159 26.80 -15.03 -5.18
C GLY A 159 26.94 -13.97 -4.10
N LYS A 160 28.18 -13.70 -3.70
CA LYS A 160 28.51 -12.41 -3.09
C LYS A 160 28.83 -11.47 -4.25
N LEU A 161 28.02 -10.45 -4.46
CA LEU A 161 28.30 -9.34 -5.38
C LEU A 161 29.14 -8.28 -4.66
N SER A 162 29.67 -7.32 -5.41
CA SER A 162 30.19 -6.08 -4.84
C SER A 162 29.04 -5.22 -4.29
N TYR A 163 29.36 -4.13 -3.58
CA TYR A 163 28.38 -3.28 -2.89
C TYR A 163 27.49 -2.42 -3.82
N ASP A 164 27.38 -2.76 -5.11
CA ASP A 164 26.77 -1.92 -6.13
C ASP A 164 25.36 -2.41 -6.57
N ASN A 165 24.40 -1.49 -6.54
CA ASN A 165 23.04 -1.69 -7.05
C ASN A 165 23.04 -2.04 -8.55
N HIS A 166 24.00 -1.54 -9.31
CA HIS A 166 24.12 -1.85 -10.74
C HIS A 166 24.38 -3.34 -10.98
N GLU A 167 25.34 -3.91 -10.27
CA GLU A 167 25.67 -5.34 -10.35
C GLU A 167 24.49 -6.21 -9.90
N ALA A 168 23.74 -5.78 -8.86
CA ALA A 168 22.52 -6.45 -8.44
C ALA A 168 21.45 -6.46 -9.54
N ASN A 169 21.27 -5.35 -10.26
CA ASN A 169 20.30 -5.23 -11.36
C ASN A 169 20.71 -6.09 -12.57
N GLU A 170 21.99 -6.12 -12.92
CA GLU A 170 22.50 -7.00 -13.98
C GLU A 170 22.23 -8.47 -13.65
N ARG A 171 22.48 -8.87 -12.39
CA ARG A 171 22.25 -10.24 -11.95
C ARG A 171 20.78 -10.63 -11.97
N LEU A 172 19.89 -9.73 -11.55
CA LEU A 172 18.45 -9.92 -11.68
C LEU A 172 18.03 -10.07 -13.15
N SER A 173 18.62 -9.27 -14.04
CA SER A 173 18.35 -9.34 -15.49
C SER A 173 18.77 -10.68 -16.09
N GLU A 174 19.93 -11.20 -15.71
CA GLU A 174 20.37 -12.56 -16.11
C GLU A 174 19.44 -13.66 -15.59
N TRP A 175 18.77 -13.44 -14.45
CA TRP A 175 17.78 -14.36 -13.91
C TRP A 175 16.39 -14.17 -14.54
N GLY A 176 16.25 -13.29 -15.51
CA GLY A 176 14.99 -12.99 -16.18
C GLY A 176 14.08 -12.08 -15.36
N PHE A 177 14.64 -11.18 -14.55
CA PHE A 177 13.90 -10.19 -13.79
C PHE A 177 14.32 -8.77 -14.14
N ALA A 178 13.36 -7.86 -14.27
CA ALA A 178 13.61 -6.43 -14.40
C ALA A 178 13.23 -5.71 -13.10
N CYS A 179 14.11 -4.83 -12.59
CA CYS A 179 13.78 -3.95 -11.48
C CYS A 179 12.75 -2.91 -11.93
N VAL A 180 11.71 -2.74 -11.12
CA VAL A 180 10.58 -1.84 -11.41
C VAL A 180 10.77 -0.50 -10.69
N ASN A 181 11.50 -0.51 -9.57
CA ASN A 181 11.83 0.65 -8.77
C ASN A 181 13.28 0.58 -8.25
N GLU A 182 13.74 1.68 -7.67
CA GLU A 182 15.06 1.75 -7.06
C GLU A 182 15.14 0.88 -5.80
N TRP A 183 16.37 0.51 -5.43
CA TRP A 183 16.63 -0.21 -4.18
C TRP A 183 16.46 0.74 -3.00
N ILE A 184 15.53 0.42 -2.10
CA ILE A 184 15.26 1.21 -0.90
C ILE A 184 15.64 0.45 0.38
N PRO A 185 16.14 1.13 1.43
CA PRO A 185 16.38 0.48 2.72
C PRO A 185 15.10 -0.07 3.34
N LEU A 186 15.15 -1.30 3.84
CA LEU A 186 14.04 -1.83 4.64
C LEU A 186 13.95 -1.14 6.01
N ASP A 187 12.74 -0.78 6.42
CA ASP A 187 12.47 -0.36 7.79
C ASP A 187 12.68 -1.50 8.81
N ALA A 188 12.75 -1.16 10.09
CA ALA A 188 13.01 -2.14 11.15
C ALA A 188 11.94 -3.24 11.26
N ALA A 189 10.67 -2.94 10.98
CA ALA A 189 9.58 -3.89 11.07
C ALA A 189 9.65 -4.90 9.92
N ARG A 190 9.83 -4.44 8.68
CA ARG A 190 10.00 -5.29 7.49
C ARG A 190 11.28 -6.11 7.59
N LYS A 191 12.40 -5.53 8.06
CA LYS A 191 13.63 -6.29 8.35
C LYS A 191 13.38 -7.48 9.28
N ARG A 192 12.62 -7.28 10.37
CA ARG A 192 12.26 -8.37 11.30
C ARG A 192 11.40 -9.43 10.62
N GLN A 193 10.43 -9.05 9.79
CA GLN A 193 9.58 -9.98 9.06
C GLN A 193 10.39 -10.81 8.06
N VAL A 194 11.22 -10.16 7.24
CA VAL A 194 12.08 -10.83 6.26
C VAL A 194 13.05 -11.78 6.94
N ARG A 195 13.71 -11.36 8.03
CA ARG A 195 14.60 -12.25 8.81
C ARG A 195 13.87 -13.43 9.44
N LYS A 196 12.63 -13.23 9.92
CA LYS A 196 11.81 -14.32 10.46
C LYS A 196 11.42 -15.32 9.38
N LYS A 197 11.06 -14.84 8.18
CA LYS A 197 10.70 -15.69 7.03
C LYS A 197 11.93 -16.37 6.42
N HIS A 198 13.07 -15.69 6.45
CA HIS A 198 14.31 -16.09 5.78
C HIS A 198 15.55 -15.88 6.67
N PRO A 199 15.72 -16.69 7.74
CA PRO A 199 16.77 -16.49 8.73
C PRO A 199 18.20 -16.63 8.18
N TYR A 200 18.36 -17.28 7.02
CA TYR A 200 19.66 -17.55 6.41
C TYR A 200 20.08 -16.56 5.32
N TRP A 201 19.19 -15.67 4.89
CA TRP A 201 19.50 -14.75 3.79
C TRP A 201 20.40 -13.60 4.24
N PHE A 202 20.20 -13.08 5.46
CA PHE A 202 20.78 -11.82 5.88
C PHE A 202 21.39 -11.89 7.28
N GLN A 203 22.72 -11.94 7.35
CA GLN A 203 23.47 -11.90 8.61
C GLN A 203 23.85 -10.47 9.05
N ARG A 204 23.75 -9.48 8.16
CA ARG A 204 24.11 -8.07 8.41
C ARG A 204 22.87 -7.17 8.43
N GLU A 205 23.03 -5.93 8.87
CA GLU A 205 21.91 -5.02 9.23
C GLU A 205 21.34 -4.18 8.08
N GLN A 206 22.12 -3.98 7.02
CA GLN A 206 21.67 -3.23 5.85
C GLN A 206 21.06 -4.22 4.87
N ILE A 207 19.74 -4.16 4.74
CA ILE A 207 19.00 -4.93 3.75
C ILE A 207 18.21 -3.90 2.94
N LEU A 208 18.48 -3.87 1.64
CA LEU A 208 17.73 -3.11 0.66
C LEU A 208 16.67 -4.02 0.04
N THR A 209 15.57 -3.43 -0.42
CA THR A 209 14.51 -4.12 -1.13
C THR A 209 14.17 -3.35 -2.40
N THR A 210 13.80 -4.09 -3.44
CA THR A 210 13.18 -3.56 -4.65
C THR A 210 12.04 -4.50 -5.06
N VAL A 211 11.20 -4.05 -5.97
CA VAL A 211 10.18 -4.85 -6.64
C VAL A 211 10.68 -5.17 -8.04
N VAL A 212 10.59 -6.44 -8.41
CA VAL A 212 11.00 -6.93 -9.72
C VAL A 212 9.84 -7.58 -10.45
N GLN A 213 9.86 -7.52 -11.77
CA GLN A 213 8.92 -8.21 -12.64
C GLN A 213 9.65 -9.28 -13.44
N ARG A 214 9.03 -10.44 -13.63
CA ARG A 214 9.59 -11.47 -14.51
C ARG A 214 9.53 -11.01 -15.97
N ILE A 215 10.66 -11.04 -16.65
CA ILE A 215 10.76 -10.83 -18.09
C ILE A 215 10.32 -12.15 -18.73
N ASN A 216 9.16 -12.16 -19.38
CA ASN A 216 8.75 -13.32 -20.16
C ASN A 216 9.77 -13.51 -21.29
N ALA A 217 10.45 -14.67 -21.32
CA ALA A 217 11.25 -15.06 -22.46
C ALA A 217 10.29 -15.23 -23.66
N THR A 218 10.35 -14.28 -24.59
CA THR A 218 9.71 -14.38 -25.92
C THR A 218 10.26 -15.56 -26.70
#